data_AF-A0A7C3YTV6-F1
#
_entry.id   AF-A0A7C3YTV6-F1
#
_cell.length_a   1.000
_cell.length_b   1.000
_cell.length_c   1.000
_cell.angle_alpha   90.00
_cell.angle_beta   90.00
_cell.angle_gamma   90.00
#
_symmetry.space_group_name_H-M   'P 1'
#
loop_
_entity.id
_entity.type
_entity.pdbx_description
1 polymer ?
#
loop_
_entity_poly.entity_id
_entity_poly.type
_entity_poly.pdbx_seq_one_letter_code
_entity_poly.pdbx_strand_id
1 'polypeptide(L)'
;MRQFSPKDFRVGRYAALLEWTERLFSGLFPYGGLTRPSGFPFLFLLALPFYLLGDLGLLQIFSFLLFAYLLFLRKGNLSTIIFLLLSPGFYFEVLVRSELFTNMVLILSYLILWQKRAEQIKKSFLIPYGLLGGLLLATRGIALFPYLIFFPGDFRREGEKGIIFSLSLAFGFLLVNLPFFLWNPKEFIRSGPFSIQAAYIPFWLLLLSFPLGLIYGLKGRKEDSFPALSLFTFFLVFLPFLLTVFNYGFVATLFNTKFDISYFLLSLPFLLYSID
;
A
#
# COMPACT_ATOMS: atom_id res chain seq x y z
N MET A 1 2.80 -35.81 -6.88
CA MET A 1 3.12 -34.39 -6.64
C MET A 1 1.85 -33.58 -6.86
N ARG A 2 1.20 -33.06 -5.81
CA ARG A 2 0.06 -32.15 -5.97
C ARG A 2 0.60 -30.84 -6.54
N GLN A 3 0.11 -30.43 -7.72
CA GLN A 3 0.38 -29.09 -8.23
C GLN A 3 -0.21 -28.08 -7.25
N PHE A 4 0.65 -27.25 -6.66
CA PHE A 4 0.23 -26.13 -5.81
C PHE A 4 -0.50 -25.11 -6.70
N SER A 5 -1.83 -25.01 -6.56
CA SER A 5 -2.63 -24.01 -7.25
C SER A 5 -2.95 -22.87 -6.28
N PRO A 6 -2.53 -21.62 -6.54
CA PRO A 6 -2.88 -20.45 -5.73
C PRO A 6 -4.39 -20.22 -5.59
N LYS A 7 -5.21 -20.87 -6.42
CA LYS A 7 -6.68 -20.86 -6.36
C LYS A 7 -7.24 -21.57 -5.12
N ASP A 8 -6.46 -22.45 -4.48
CA ASP A 8 -6.89 -23.24 -3.33
C ASP A 8 -6.74 -22.50 -2.00
N PHE A 9 -6.02 -21.37 -1.98
CA PHE A 9 -5.89 -20.53 -0.79
C PHE A 9 -7.06 -19.55 -0.69
N ARG A 10 -7.83 -19.68 0.41
CA ARG A 10 -9.01 -18.86 0.76
C ARG A 10 -8.74 -17.36 0.99
N VAL A 11 -7.52 -16.88 0.76
CA VAL A 11 -7.14 -15.46 0.85
C VAL A 11 -7.00 -14.92 -0.58
N GLY A 12 -8.14 -14.84 -1.29
CA GLY A 12 -8.23 -14.69 -2.74
C GLY A 12 -7.90 -13.30 -3.30
N ARG A 13 -6.71 -12.76 -3.01
CA ARG A 13 -6.25 -11.48 -3.58
C ARG A 13 -5.94 -11.58 -5.07
N TYR A 14 -5.30 -12.68 -5.48
CA TYR A 14 -5.10 -13.03 -6.88
C TYR A 14 -6.44 -13.22 -7.62
N ALA A 15 -7.39 -13.92 -7.00
CA ALA A 15 -8.73 -14.10 -7.57
C ALA A 15 -9.47 -12.77 -7.72
N ALA A 16 -9.30 -11.84 -6.78
CA ALA A 16 -9.88 -10.51 -6.85
C ALA A 16 -9.27 -9.66 -7.98
N LEU A 17 -7.95 -9.72 -8.18
CA LEU A 17 -7.28 -9.07 -9.32
C LEU A 17 -7.80 -9.60 -10.66
N LEU A 18 -7.94 -10.92 -10.78
CA LEU A 18 -8.40 -11.59 -12.00
C LEU A 18 -9.87 -11.25 -12.30
N GLU A 19 -10.77 -11.43 -11.33
CA GLU A 19 -12.19 -11.10 -11.51
C GLU A 19 -12.39 -9.60 -11.83
N TRP A 20 -11.70 -8.70 -11.12
CA TRP A 20 -11.79 -7.27 -11.39
C TRP A 20 -11.40 -6.92 -12.82
N THR A 21 -10.31 -7.53 -13.31
CA THR A 21 -9.77 -7.28 -14.65
C THR A 21 -10.67 -7.86 -15.73
N GLU A 22 -11.16 -9.10 -15.57
CA GLU A 22 -12.10 -9.74 -16.49
C GLU A 22 -13.41 -8.97 -16.61
N ARG A 23 -13.95 -8.48 -15.48
CA ARG A 23 -15.16 -7.65 -15.47
C ARG A 23 -14.95 -6.34 -16.20
N LEU A 24 -13.81 -5.67 -15.97
CA LEU A 24 -13.47 -4.45 -16.69
C LEU A 24 -13.47 -4.66 -18.21
N PHE A 25 -12.80 -5.72 -18.69
CA PHE A 25 -12.76 -6.04 -20.12
C PHE A 25 -14.12 -6.48 -20.68
N SER A 26 -14.99 -7.04 -19.85
CA SER A 26 -16.36 -7.43 -20.23
C SER A 26 -17.37 -6.27 -20.21
N GLY A 27 -16.93 -5.04 -19.90
CA GLY A 27 -17.82 -3.88 -19.75
C GLY A 27 -18.75 -3.97 -18.53
N LEU A 28 -18.44 -4.84 -17.57
CA LEU A 28 -19.16 -4.99 -16.30
C LEU A 28 -18.49 -4.15 -15.22
N PHE A 29 -19.27 -3.66 -14.26
CA PHE A 29 -18.71 -2.90 -13.15
C PHE A 29 -17.71 -3.75 -12.34
N PRO A 30 -16.42 -3.37 -12.24
CA PRO A 30 -15.38 -4.24 -11.67
C PRO A 30 -15.53 -4.56 -10.19
N TYR A 31 -16.14 -3.66 -9.41
CA TYR A 31 -16.37 -3.89 -7.96
C TYR A 31 -17.69 -4.60 -7.65
N GLY A 32 -18.48 -4.97 -8.66
CA GLY A 32 -19.73 -5.74 -8.47
C GLY A 32 -19.50 -7.25 -8.36
N GLY A 33 -18.25 -7.68 -8.15
CA GLY A 33 -17.83 -9.07 -8.09
C GLY A 33 -18.01 -9.74 -6.74
N LEU A 34 -17.86 -11.06 -6.71
CA LEU A 34 -17.98 -11.85 -5.47
C LEU A 34 -16.74 -11.70 -4.59
N THR A 35 -15.57 -11.52 -5.19
CA THR A 35 -14.28 -11.45 -4.49
C THR A 35 -14.06 -10.15 -3.71
N ARG A 36 -14.86 -9.10 -3.96
CA ARG A 36 -14.83 -7.79 -3.28
C ARG A 36 -13.38 -7.29 -3.02
N PRO A 37 -12.75 -6.62 -3.99
CA PRO A 37 -11.37 -6.20 -3.85
C PRO A 37 -11.17 -5.03 -2.87
N SER A 38 -10.17 -5.12 -1.99
CA SER A 38 -9.80 -4.04 -1.06
C SER A 38 -8.99 -2.91 -1.70
N GLY A 39 -8.37 -3.16 -2.86
CA GLY A 39 -7.54 -2.19 -3.58
C GLY A 39 -8.36 -1.12 -4.31
N PHE A 40 -7.79 0.06 -4.42
CA PHE A 40 -8.30 1.12 -5.29
C PHE A 40 -7.91 0.85 -6.77
N PRO A 41 -8.57 1.49 -7.76
CA PRO A 41 -8.47 1.08 -9.16
C PRO A 41 -7.05 1.16 -9.73
N PHE A 42 -6.20 2.08 -9.25
CA PHE A 42 -4.84 2.21 -9.78
C PHE A 42 -3.97 0.98 -9.51
N LEU A 43 -4.25 0.23 -8.44
CA LEU A 43 -3.57 -1.04 -8.18
C LEU A 43 -3.80 -2.04 -9.32
N PHE A 44 -5.04 -2.16 -9.79
CA PHE A 44 -5.39 -3.08 -10.87
C PHE A 44 -4.84 -2.61 -12.21
N LEU A 45 -4.82 -1.29 -12.44
CA LEU A 45 -4.16 -0.71 -13.62
C LEU A 45 -2.65 -0.98 -13.63
N LEU A 46 -1.98 -0.95 -12.47
CA LEU A 46 -0.58 -1.35 -12.34
C LEU A 46 -0.37 -2.85 -12.58
N ALA A 47 -1.35 -3.68 -12.23
CA ALA A 47 -1.32 -5.12 -12.46
C ALA A 47 -1.63 -5.51 -13.92
N LEU A 48 -2.29 -4.63 -14.68
CA LEU A 48 -2.77 -4.89 -16.04
C LEU A 48 -1.68 -5.35 -17.03
N PRO A 49 -0.46 -4.75 -17.07
CA PRO A 49 0.60 -5.24 -17.96
C PRO A 49 0.98 -6.69 -17.66
N PHE A 50 1.02 -7.08 -16.38
CA PHE A 50 1.35 -8.44 -15.96
C PHE A 50 0.22 -9.42 -16.24
N TYR A 51 -1.05 -8.96 -16.17
CA TYR A 51 -2.19 -9.73 -16.65
C TYR A 51 -2.08 -10.03 -18.14
N LEU A 52 -1.74 -9.03 -18.96
CA LEU A 52 -1.58 -9.19 -20.41
C LEU A 52 -0.39 -10.10 -20.78
N LEU A 53 0.63 -10.16 -19.93
CA LEU A 53 1.74 -11.13 -20.06
C LEU A 53 1.36 -12.56 -19.66
N GLY A 54 0.15 -12.78 -19.15
CA GLY A 54 -0.40 -14.10 -18.82
C GLY A 54 -0.15 -14.57 -17.39
N ASP A 55 0.62 -13.83 -16.58
CA ASP A 55 0.82 -14.14 -15.16
C ASP A 55 0.92 -12.89 -14.28
N LEU A 56 -0.14 -12.61 -13.51
CA LEU A 56 -0.17 -11.55 -12.50
C LEU A 56 0.90 -11.73 -11.40
N GLY A 57 1.41 -12.94 -11.19
CA GLY A 57 2.51 -13.22 -10.26
C GLY A 57 3.81 -12.50 -10.63
N LEU A 58 3.97 -12.08 -11.88
CA LEU A 58 5.10 -11.27 -12.33
C LEU A 58 5.16 -9.89 -11.65
N LEU A 59 4.02 -9.33 -11.23
CA LEU A 59 3.96 -8.09 -10.46
C LEU A 59 4.78 -8.23 -9.15
N GLN A 60 4.68 -9.39 -8.51
CA GLN A 60 5.39 -9.67 -7.27
C GLN A 60 6.89 -9.77 -7.51
N ILE A 61 7.31 -10.47 -8.56
CA ILE A 61 8.72 -10.59 -8.96
C ILE A 61 9.30 -9.20 -9.25
N PHE A 62 8.57 -8.37 -10.01
CA PHE A 62 8.96 -6.99 -10.28
C PHE A 62 9.16 -6.20 -8.99
N SER A 63 8.25 -6.32 -8.02
CA SER A 63 8.39 -5.61 -6.74
C SER A 63 9.61 -6.03 -5.93
N PHE A 64 9.95 -7.32 -5.91
CA PHE A 64 11.13 -7.81 -5.21
C PHE A 64 12.42 -7.35 -5.88
N LEU A 65 12.48 -7.37 -7.22
CA LEU A 65 13.62 -6.85 -7.97
C LEU A 65 13.78 -5.34 -7.77
N LEU A 66 12.68 -4.59 -7.77
CA LEU A 66 12.68 -3.16 -7.48
C LEU A 66 13.20 -2.90 -6.06
N PHE A 67 12.73 -3.65 -5.07
CA PHE A 67 13.19 -3.50 -3.69
C PHE A 67 14.67 -3.84 -3.54
N ALA A 68 15.14 -4.95 -4.12
CA ALA A 68 16.56 -5.32 -4.14
C ALA A 68 17.42 -4.23 -4.80
N TYR A 69 16.94 -3.64 -5.90
CA TYR A 69 17.61 -2.51 -6.55
C TYR A 69 17.68 -1.27 -5.65
N LEU A 70 16.62 -0.95 -4.89
CA LEU A 70 16.63 0.15 -3.93
C LEU A 70 17.68 -0.05 -2.82
N LEU A 71 17.81 -1.28 -2.30
CA LEU A 71 18.86 -1.62 -1.32
C LEU A 71 20.25 -1.51 -1.95
N PHE A 72 20.43 -2.01 -3.17
CA PHE A 72 21.71 -1.90 -3.90
C PHE A 72 22.14 -0.43 -4.08
N LEU A 73 21.21 0.47 -4.45
CA LEU A 73 21.49 1.90 -4.60
C LEU A 73 21.94 2.58 -3.30
N ARG A 74 21.64 2.01 -2.13
CA ARG A 74 22.09 2.50 -0.82
C ARG A 74 23.42 1.88 -0.39
N LYS A 75 24.03 1.01 -1.20
CA LYS A 75 25.10 0.08 -0.78
C LYS A 75 24.66 -0.79 0.40
N GLY A 76 23.39 -1.23 0.36
CA GLY A 76 22.79 -2.07 1.40
C GLY A 76 23.57 -3.35 1.63
N ASN A 77 23.46 -3.89 2.83
CA ASN A 77 24.24 -5.05 3.23
C ASN A 77 23.61 -6.33 2.64
N LEU A 78 24.45 -7.27 2.18
CA LEU A 78 23.98 -8.56 1.65
C LEU A 78 23.11 -9.30 2.68
N SER A 79 23.36 -9.08 3.97
CA SER A 79 22.55 -9.59 5.07
C SER A 79 21.09 -9.21 4.98
N THR A 80 20.73 -8.00 4.54
CA THR A 80 19.34 -7.52 4.52
C THR A 80 18.56 -8.16 3.37
N ILE A 81 19.22 -8.41 2.24
CA ILE A 81 18.66 -9.20 1.13
C ILE A 81 18.44 -10.65 1.59
N ILE A 82 19.40 -11.23 2.32
CA ILE A 82 19.27 -12.59 2.88
C ILE A 82 18.13 -12.64 3.90
N PHE A 83 18.00 -11.66 4.79
CA PHE A 83 16.90 -11.57 5.76
C PHE A 83 15.54 -11.46 5.08
N LEU A 84 15.42 -10.70 3.99
CA LEU A 84 14.19 -10.65 3.20
C LEU A 84 13.84 -12.04 2.63
N LEU A 85 14.80 -12.69 1.96
CA LEU A 85 14.59 -14.00 1.34
C LEU A 85 14.29 -15.12 2.36
N LEU A 86 14.80 -14.99 3.58
CA LEU A 86 14.54 -15.93 4.68
C LEU A 86 13.29 -15.57 5.48
N SER A 87 12.69 -14.39 5.28
CA SER A 87 11.54 -13.97 6.08
C SER A 87 10.30 -14.84 5.76
N PRO A 88 9.57 -15.34 6.78
CA PRO A 88 8.31 -16.05 6.56
C PRO A 88 7.29 -15.22 5.76
N GLY A 89 7.38 -13.90 5.88
CA GLY A 89 6.59 -12.94 5.13
C GLY A 89 6.83 -12.98 3.62
N PHE A 90 8.09 -13.15 3.20
CA PHE A 90 8.46 -13.32 1.80
C PHE A 90 7.81 -14.59 1.21
N TYR A 91 7.93 -15.72 1.91
CA TYR A 91 7.31 -16.97 1.46
C TYR A 91 5.78 -16.85 1.39
N PHE A 92 5.16 -16.22 2.39
CA PHE A 92 3.71 -15.98 2.38
C PHE A 92 3.28 -15.12 1.18
N GLU A 93 4.00 -14.03 0.91
CA GLU A 93 3.74 -13.14 -0.23
C GLU A 93 3.87 -13.85 -1.58
N VAL A 94 4.90 -14.69 -1.74
CA VAL A 94 5.11 -15.49 -2.95
C VAL A 94 4.02 -16.55 -3.10
N LEU A 95 3.65 -17.24 -2.02
CA LEU A 95 2.65 -18.31 -2.03
C LEU A 95 1.23 -17.77 -2.26
N VAL A 96 0.88 -16.62 -1.68
CA VAL A 96 -0.47 -16.02 -1.75
C VAL A 96 -0.58 -15.01 -2.89
N ARG A 97 0.54 -14.65 -3.54
CA ARG A 97 0.61 -13.62 -4.60
C ARG A 97 -0.04 -12.31 -4.15
N SER A 98 0.37 -11.85 -2.96
CA SER A 98 -0.22 -10.70 -2.27
C SER A 98 0.29 -9.36 -2.83
N GLU A 99 -0.57 -8.36 -2.92
CA GLU A 99 -0.18 -7.03 -3.38
C GLU A 99 0.40 -6.12 -2.29
N LEU A 100 0.37 -6.54 -1.02
CA LEU A 100 0.70 -5.68 0.13
C LEU A 100 2.14 -5.20 0.08
N PHE A 101 3.06 -6.16 -0.11
CA PHE A 101 4.48 -5.85 -0.20
C PHE A 101 4.77 -4.99 -1.43
N THR A 102 4.24 -5.37 -2.59
CA THR A 102 4.34 -4.60 -3.83
C THR A 102 3.92 -3.13 -3.61
N ASN A 103 2.79 -2.92 -2.95
CA ASN A 103 2.26 -1.59 -2.70
C ASN A 103 3.21 -0.73 -1.85
N MET A 104 3.71 -1.29 -0.75
CA MET A 104 4.61 -0.57 0.14
C MET A 104 5.99 -0.34 -0.48
N VAL A 105 6.50 -1.25 -1.32
CA VAL A 105 7.74 -1.02 -2.09
C VAL A 105 7.57 0.14 -3.08
N LEU A 106 6.44 0.22 -3.77
CA LEU A 106 6.16 1.35 -4.67
C LEU A 106 6.12 2.68 -3.91
N ILE A 107 5.44 2.73 -2.76
CA ILE A 107 5.42 3.91 -1.89
C ILE A 107 6.83 4.26 -1.42
N LEU A 108 7.58 3.29 -0.92
CA LEU A 108 8.97 3.48 -0.49
C LEU A 108 9.82 4.06 -1.63
N SER A 109 9.72 3.49 -2.84
CA SER A 109 10.44 3.97 -4.01
C SER A 109 10.13 5.44 -4.32
N TYR A 110 8.85 5.82 -4.22
CA TYR A 110 8.38 7.20 -4.42
C TYR A 110 8.95 8.15 -3.36
N LEU A 111 8.98 7.75 -2.09
CA LEU A 111 9.55 8.56 -1.01
C LEU A 111 11.07 8.73 -1.15
N ILE A 112 11.80 7.68 -1.55
CA ILE A 112 13.25 7.75 -1.81
C ILE A 112 13.54 8.68 -2.99
N LEU A 113 12.76 8.58 -4.07
CA LEU A 113 12.90 9.46 -5.23
C LEU A 113 12.67 10.92 -4.86
N TRP A 114 11.69 11.19 -3.98
CA TRP A 114 11.50 12.52 -3.42
C TRP A 114 12.72 12.96 -2.61
N GLN A 115 13.19 12.16 -1.66
CA GLN A 115 14.34 12.53 -0.81
C GLN A 115 15.58 12.90 -1.61
N LYS A 116 15.89 12.13 -2.67
CA LYS A 116 17.05 12.39 -3.53
C LYS A 116 16.92 13.65 -4.38
N ARG A 117 15.69 14.11 -4.64
CA ARG A 117 15.44 15.25 -5.54
C ARG A 117 14.89 16.48 -4.83
N ALA A 118 14.50 16.38 -3.56
CA ALA A 118 13.82 17.41 -2.77
C ALA A 118 14.52 18.78 -2.83
N GLU A 119 15.85 18.79 -2.74
CA GLU A 119 16.66 20.02 -2.77
C GLU A 119 16.68 20.70 -4.16
N GLN A 120 16.35 19.97 -5.23
CA GLN A 120 16.38 20.44 -6.61
C GLN A 120 14.98 20.67 -7.20
N ILE A 121 13.91 20.54 -6.39
CA ILE A 121 12.53 20.60 -6.88
C ILE A 121 12.15 22.02 -7.27
N LYS A 122 12.18 22.28 -8.58
CA LYS A 122 11.49 23.43 -9.19
C LYS A 122 9.97 23.26 -9.06
N LYS A 123 9.22 24.36 -9.05
CA LYS A 123 7.74 24.34 -9.02
C LYS A 123 7.14 23.43 -10.12
N SER A 124 7.79 23.31 -11.27
CA SER A 124 7.39 22.42 -12.37
C SER A 124 7.41 20.93 -12.04
N PHE A 125 8.20 20.50 -11.05
CA PHE A 125 8.25 19.09 -10.61
C PHE A 125 7.21 18.78 -9.53
N LEU A 126 6.66 19.76 -8.82
CA LEU A 126 5.68 19.54 -7.76
C LEU A 126 4.38 18.90 -8.26
N ILE A 127 3.87 19.38 -9.40
CA ILE A 127 2.62 18.90 -9.98
C ILE A 127 2.72 17.44 -10.44
N PRO A 128 3.69 17.03 -11.29
CA PRO A 128 3.80 15.64 -11.72
C PRO A 128 4.14 14.69 -10.56
N TYR A 129 4.95 15.12 -9.59
CA TYR A 129 5.19 14.32 -8.38
C TYR A 129 3.93 14.15 -7.54
N GLY A 130 3.20 15.24 -7.29
CA GLY A 130 1.92 15.19 -6.57
C GLY A 130 0.92 14.26 -7.27
N LEU A 131 0.77 14.39 -8.60
CA LEU A 131 -0.06 13.50 -9.41
C LEU A 131 0.32 12.03 -9.24
N LEU A 132 1.61 11.70 -9.36
CA LEU A 132 2.10 10.34 -9.16
C LEU A 132 1.82 9.84 -7.74
N GLY A 133 2.02 10.69 -6.73
CA GLY A 133 1.66 10.41 -5.34
C GLY A 133 0.17 10.11 -5.18
N GLY A 134 -0.70 10.86 -5.86
CA GLY A 134 -2.15 10.66 -5.89
C GLY A 134 -2.56 9.35 -6.56
N LEU A 135 -1.93 8.99 -7.68
CA LEU A 135 -2.12 7.70 -8.32
C LEU A 135 -1.69 6.56 -7.40
N LEU A 136 -0.53 6.68 -6.76
CA LEU A 136 -0.07 5.71 -5.77
C LEU A 136 -0.98 5.65 -4.54
N LEU A 137 -1.59 6.75 -4.11
CA LEU A 137 -2.63 6.71 -3.07
C LEU A 137 -3.89 5.95 -3.54
N ALA A 138 -4.20 6.03 -4.83
CA ALA A 138 -5.28 5.29 -5.49
C ALA A 138 -4.95 3.80 -5.73
N THR A 139 -3.95 3.25 -5.03
CA THR A 139 -3.74 1.80 -4.91
C THR A 139 -4.33 1.25 -3.62
N ARG A 140 -4.15 1.95 -2.49
CA ARG A 140 -4.59 1.55 -1.15
C ARG A 140 -4.62 2.75 -0.20
N GLY A 141 -5.63 2.86 0.64
CA GLY A 141 -5.83 4.02 1.51
C GLY A 141 -4.80 4.14 2.62
N ILE A 142 -4.21 3.01 3.04
CA ILE A 142 -3.14 2.99 4.03
C ILE A 142 -1.88 3.75 3.56
N ALA A 143 -1.70 3.95 2.25
CA ALA A 143 -0.64 4.78 1.68
C ALA A 143 -0.70 6.25 2.12
N LEU A 144 -1.86 6.72 2.60
CA LEU A 144 -2.02 8.07 3.14
C LEU A 144 -1.10 8.31 4.34
N PHE A 145 -0.96 7.32 5.23
CA PHE A 145 -0.21 7.49 6.46
C PHE A 145 1.29 7.71 6.23
N PRO A 146 1.95 6.97 5.31
CA PRO A 146 3.29 7.31 4.92
C PRO A 146 3.47 8.74 4.43
N TYR A 147 2.50 9.27 3.69
CA TYR A 147 2.57 10.64 3.18
C TYR A 147 2.41 11.68 4.29
N LEU A 148 1.50 11.44 5.24
CA LEU A 148 1.31 12.31 6.42
C LEU A 148 2.55 12.37 7.31
N ILE A 149 3.32 11.28 7.38
CA ILE A 149 4.57 11.26 8.15
C ILE A 149 5.71 11.92 7.39
N PHE A 150 5.77 11.76 6.06
CA PHE A 150 6.97 12.10 5.31
C PHE A 150 7.00 13.53 4.75
N PHE A 151 5.87 14.04 4.25
CA PHE A 151 5.82 15.30 3.50
C PHE A 151 5.59 16.58 4.30
N PRO A 152 4.79 16.61 5.39
CA PRO A 152 4.47 17.86 6.06
C PRO A 152 5.68 18.67 6.53
N GLY A 153 6.75 17.99 6.98
CA GLY A 153 8.00 18.63 7.38
C GLY A 153 8.70 19.38 6.25
N ASP A 154 8.63 18.86 5.02
CA ASP A 154 9.30 19.45 3.85
C ASP A 154 8.64 20.76 3.42
N PHE A 155 7.33 20.88 3.63
CA PHE A 155 6.57 22.07 3.22
C PHE A 155 6.31 23.05 4.37
N ARG A 156 6.87 22.82 5.56
CA ARG A 156 6.62 23.65 6.76
C ARG A 156 6.97 25.13 6.56
N ARG A 157 8.00 25.42 5.75
CA ARG A 157 8.43 26.79 5.42
C ARG A 157 7.89 27.29 4.08
N GLU A 158 7.30 26.42 3.27
CA GLU A 158 6.88 26.70 1.90
C GLU A 158 5.43 26.25 1.66
N GLY A 159 4.50 26.80 2.45
CA GLY A 159 3.09 26.36 2.48
C GLY A 159 2.40 26.38 1.12
N GLU A 160 2.70 27.35 0.25
CA GLU A 160 2.18 27.40 -1.13
C GLU A 160 2.56 26.15 -1.93
N LYS A 161 3.83 25.71 -1.86
CA LYS A 161 4.29 24.49 -2.53
C LYS A 161 3.60 23.26 -1.96
N GLY A 162 3.38 23.23 -0.65
CA GLY A 162 2.62 22.17 0.02
C GLY A 162 1.16 22.09 -0.44
N ILE A 163 0.50 23.24 -0.64
CA ILE A 163 -0.87 23.30 -1.17
C ILE A 163 -0.90 22.79 -2.61
N ILE A 164 -0.01 23.27 -3.48
CA ILE A 164 0.06 22.82 -4.88
C ILE A 164 0.30 21.30 -4.95
N PHE A 165 1.24 20.80 -4.15
CA PHE A 165 1.52 19.36 -4.07
C PHE A 165 0.30 18.57 -3.60
N SER A 166 -0.38 19.03 -2.54
CA SER A 166 -1.56 18.36 -1.97
C SER A 166 -2.75 18.38 -2.93
N LEU A 167 -2.98 19.48 -3.64
CA LEU A 167 -4.02 19.58 -4.68
C LEU A 167 -3.71 18.67 -5.86
N SER A 168 -2.44 18.60 -6.29
CA SER A 168 -2.00 17.69 -7.36
C SER A 168 -2.17 16.23 -6.96
N LEU A 169 -1.89 15.90 -5.69
CA LEU A 169 -2.11 14.58 -5.10
C LEU A 169 -3.60 14.23 -5.06
N ALA A 170 -4.44 15.14 -4.57
CA ALA A 170 -5.88 14.94 -4.56
C ALA A 170 -6.43 14.75 -5.99
N PHE A 171 -5.95 15.54 -6.95
CA PHE A 171 -6.34 15.42 -8.35
C PHE A 171 -5.93 14.06 -8.94
N GLY A 172 -4.70 13.59 -8.70
CA GLY A 172 -4.26 12.27 -9.16
C GLY A 172 -5.08 11.13 -8.56
N PHE A 173 -5.44 11.23 -7.28
CA PHE A 173 -6.32 10.25 -6.63
C PHE A 173 -7.73 10.25 -7.25
N LEU A 174 -8.31 11.43 -7.47
CA LEU A 174 -9.64 11.58 -8.04
C LEU A 174 -9.68 11.13 -9.51
N LEU A 175 -8.64 11.41 -10.29
CA LEU A 175 -8.57 11.08 -11.71
C LEU A 175 -8.87 9.60 -11.97
N VAL A 176 -8.36 8.72 -11.11
CA VAL A 176 -8.56 7.27 -11.24
C VAL A 176 -9.82 6.78 -10.55
N ASN A 177 -10.20 7.35 -9.39
CA ASN A 177 -11.34 6.85 -8.63
C ASN A 177 -12.69 7.39 -9.14
N LEU A 178 -12.72 8.63 -9.63
CA LEU A 178 -13.95 9.30 -10.03
C LEU A 178 -14.70 8.58 -11.16
N PRO A 179 -14.05 8.04 -12.21
CA PRO A 179 -14.76 7.27 -13.24
C PRO A 179 -15.51 6.07 -12.68
N PHE A 180 -14.92 5.32 -11.74
CA PHE A 180 -15.57 4.16 -11.11
C PHE A 180 -16.68 4.57 -10.14
N PHE A 181 -16.48 5.67 -9.43
CA PHE A 181 -17.53 6.25 -8.60
C PHE A 181 -18.74 6.66 -9.45
N LEU A 182 -18.52 7.34 -10.58
CA LEU A 182 -19.60 7.78 -11.47
C LEU A 182 -20.29 6.61 -12.19
N TRP A 183 -19.55 5.52 -12.48
CA TRP A 183 -20.14 4.33 -13.12
C TRP A 183 -21.17 3.65 -12.22
N ASN A 184 -20.86 3.41 -10.95
CA ASN A 184 -21.83 2.89 -9.99
C ASN A 184 -21.51 3.32 -8.55
N PRO A 185 -22.05 4.47 -8.09
CA PRO A 185 -21.72 5.01 -6.77
C PRO A 185 -22.09 4.06 -5.62
N LYS A 186 -23.25 3.40 -5.72
CA LYS A 186 -23.77 2.52 -4.68
C LYS A 186 -22.86 1.33 -4.45
N GLU A 187 -22.48 0.66 -5.54
CA GLU A 187 -21.65 -0.53 -5.47
C GLU A 187 -20.19 -0.18 -5.14
N PHE A 188 -19.68 0.96 -5.63
CA PHE A 188 -18.34 1.42 -5.29
C PHE A 188 -18.14 1.73 -3.81
N ILE A 189 -19.14 2.34 -3.15
CA ILE A 189 -19.09 2.61 -1.70
C ILE A 189 -19.29 1.32 -0.91
N ARG A 190 -20.25 0.47 -1.29
CA ARG A 190 -20.66 -0.71 -0.52
C ARG A 190 -19.70 -1.89 -0.66
N SER A 191 -19.27 -2.19 -1.87
CA SER A 191 -18.46 -3.37 -2.21
C SER A 191 -17.04 -3.01 -2.65
N GLY A 192 -16.74 -1.72 -2.76
CA GLY A 192 -15.44 -1.24 -3.19
C GLY A 192 -14.44 -1.03 -2.03
N PRO A 193 -13.34 -0.32 -2.32
CA PRO A 193 -12.16 -0.29 -1.47
C PRO A 193 -12.41 0.35 -0.10
N PHE A 194 -13.32 1.33 -0.01
CA PHE A 194 -13.61 2.04 1.22
C PHE A 194 -14.22 1.14 2.30
N SER A 195 -15.23 0.34 1.95
CA SER A 195 -15.95 -0.51 2.91
C SER A 195 -15.06 -1.61 3.46
N ILE A 196 -14.23 -2.20 2.60
CA ILE A 196 -13.37 -3.31 2.96
C ILE A 196 -12.21 -2.83 3.84
N GLN A 197 -11.59 -1.71 3.50
CA GLN A 197 -10.52 -1.14 4.33
C GLN A 197 -11.04 -0.69 5.71
N ALA A 198 -12.24 -0.10 5.76
CA ALA A 198 -12.89 0.29 7.01
C ALA A 198 -13.31 -0.90 7.88
N ALA A 199 -13.44 -2.10 7.32
CA ALA A 199 -13.78 -3.31 8.08
C ALA A 199 -12.62 -3.83 8.94
N TYR A 200 -11.35 -3.55 8.56
CA TYR A 200 -10.18 -4.07 9.27
C TYR A 200 -9.62 -3.10 10.32
N ILE A 201 -9.74 -1.79 10.09
CA ILE A 201 -9.22 -0.78 11.01
C ILE A 201 -10.41 0.01 11.58
N PRO A 202 -10.64 -0.03 12.90
CA PRO A 202 -11.70 0.75 13.53
C PRO A 202 -11.58 2.24 13.21
N PHE A 203 -12.70 2.88 12.90
CA PHE A 203 -12.72 4.29 12.47
C PHE A 203 -12.06 5.24 13.50
N TRP A 204 -12.25 5.00 14.79
CA TRP A 204 -11.64 5.80 15.84
C TRP A 204 -10.10 5.70 15.82
N LEU A 205 -9.54 4.55 15.43
CA LEU A 205 -8.10 4.39 15.34
C LEU A 205 -7.56 5.18 14.15
N LEU A 206 -8.25 5.19 13.00
CA LEU A 206 -7.91 6.06 11.87
C LEU A 206 -7.94 7.54 12.26
N LEU A 207 -8.94 7.95 13.04
CA LEU A 207 -9.12 9.32 13.51
C LEU A 207 -8.00 9.76 14.48
N LEU A 208 -7.45 8.83 15.27
CA LEU A 208 -6.27 9.08 16.11
C LEU A 208 -4.96 9.06 15.31
N SER A 209 -4.82 8.11 14.38
CA SER A 209 -3.61 7.94 13.57
C SER A 209 -3.36 9.14 12.65
N PHE A 210 -4.42 9.76 12.11
CA PHE A 210 -4.28 10.92 11.23
C PHE A 210 -3.52 12.10 11.87
N PRO A 211 -3.96 12.67 13.02
CA PRO A 211 -3.24 13.77 13.66
C PRO A 211 -1.87 13.33 14.19
N LEU A 212 -1.71 12.09 14.67
CA LEU A 212 -0.41 11.58 15.11
C LEU A 212 0.62 11.56 13.97
N GLY A 213 0.22 11.06 12.80
CA GLY A 213 1.06 11.06 11.60
C GLY A 213 1.44 12.47 11.18
N LEU A 214 0.47 13.39 11.16
CA LEU A 214 0.70 14.80 10.79
C LEU A 214 1.61 15.54 11.78
N ILE A 215 1.41 15.36 13.08
CA ILE A 215 2.25 15.96 14.14
C ILE A 215 3.68 15.45 14.02
N TYR A 216 3.84 14.13 13.85
CA TYR A 216 5.14 13.54 13.64
C TYR A 216 5.79 14.08 12.36
N GLY A 217 5.07 14.17 11.24
CA GLY A 217 5.62 14.69 9.99
C GLY A 217 6.06 16.16 10.07
N LEU A 218 5.39 16.99 10.86
CA LEU A 218 5.74 18.41 11.03
C LEU A 218 6.92 18.66 11.98
N LYS A 219 7.15 17.76 12.95
CA LYS A 219 8.16 17.92 14.02
C LYS A 219 9.34 16.94 13.91
N GLY A 220 9.16 15.83 13.21
CA GLY A 220 10.11 14.76 13.07
C GLY A 220 11.31 15.15 12.21
N ARG A 221 12.41 14.42 12.40
CA ARG A 221 13.61 14.56 11.57
C ARG A 221 13.48 13.70 10.33
N LYS A 222 14.09 14.15 9.23
CA LYS A 222 14.03 13.41 7.96
C LYS A 222 14.76 12.06 8.05
N GLU A 223 15.84 12.00 8.81
CA GLU A 223 16.63 10.78 9.05
C GLU A 223 15.80 9.69 9.75
N ASP A 224 14.91 10.09 10.66
CA ASP A 224 14.05 9.17 11.43
C ASP A 224 12.77 8.76 10.68
N SER A 225 12.56 9.28 9.46
CA SER A 225 11.30 9.10 8.74
C SER A 225 11.02 7.63 8.39
N PHE A 226 11.97 6.87 7.86
CA PHE A 226 11.75 5.45 7.51
C PHE A 226 11.56 4.52 8.72
N PRO A 227 12.37 4.62 9.79
CA PRO A 227 12.08 3.93 11.06
C PRO A 227 10.67 4.25 11.60
N ALA A 228 10.27 5.53 11.59
CA ALA A 228 8.95 5.93 12.06
C ALA A 228 7.82 5.40 11.19
N LEU A 229 8.00 5.37 9.86
CA LEU A 229 7.05 4.76 8.92
C LEU A 229 6.84 3.27 9.23
N SER A 230 7.93 2.55 9.48
CA SER A 230 7.90 1.14 9.87
C SER A 230 7.10 0.93 11.17
N LEU A 231 7.46 1.65 12.23
CA LEU A 231 6.76 1.54 13.52
C LEU A 231 5.28 1.93 13.41
N PHE A 232 5.00 3.02 12.70
CA PHE A 232 3.64 3.52 12.57
C PHE A 232 2.73 2.55 11.81
N THR A 233 3.20 2.02 10.68
CA THR A 233 2.46 1.01 9.90
C THR A 233 2.34 -0.30 10.66
N PHE A 234 3.33 -0.68 11.46
CA PHE A 234 3.24 -1.82 12.37
C PHE A 234 2.14 -1.62 13.42
N PHE A 235 2.13 -0.48 14.13
CA PHE A 235 1.13 -0.22 15.18
C PHE A 235 -0.29 -0.05 14.63
N LEU A 236 -0.43 0.47 13.41
CA LEU A 236 -1.72 0.52 12.69
C LEU A 236 -2.35 -0.86 12.51
N VAL A 237 -1.54 -1.92 12.42
CA VAL A 237 -2.01 -3.30 12.26
C VAL A 237 -2.05 -4.03 13.61
N PHE A 238 -1.07 -3.77 14.47
CA PHE A 238 -0.94 -4.40 15.78
C PHE A 238 -2.10 -4.05 16.72
N LEU A 239 -2.57 -2.80 16.72
CA LEU A 239 -3.68 -2.40 17.60
C LEU A 239 -5.02 -3.08 17.21
N PRO A 240 -5.45 -3.09 15.93
CA PRO A 240 -6.60 -3.90 15.52
C PRO A 240 -6.45 -5.39 15.79
N PHE A 241 -5.23 -5.93 15.64
CA PHE A 241 -4.95 -7.31 16.00
C PHE A 241 -5.21 -7.58 17.49
N LEU A 242 -4.68 -6.75 18.39
CA LEU A 242 -4.90 -6.87 19.84
C LEU A 242 -6.39 -6.75 20.20
N LEU A 243 -7.12 -5.81 19.60
CA LEU A 243 -8.57 -5.67 19.80
C LEU A 243 -9.32 -6.93 19.36
N THR A 244 -8.90 -7.53 18.24
CA THR A 244 -9.51 -8.77 17.74
C THR A 244 -9.20 -9.94 18.68
N VAL A 245 -7.96 -10.06 19.18
CA VAL A 245 -7.60 -11.04 20.22
C VAL A 245 -8.42 -10.85 21.50
N PHE A 246 -8.63 -9.60 21.94
CA PHE A 246 -9.43 -9.31 23.12
C PHE A 246 -10.90 -9.70 22.94
N ASN A 247 -11.48 -9.45 21.75
CA ASN A 247 -12.89 -9.70 21.48
C ASN A 247 -13.21 -11.17 21.16
N TYR A 248 -12.31 -11.89 20.50
CA TYR A 248 -12.58 -13.24 19.97
C TYR A 248 -11.66 -14.34 20.54
N GLY A 249 -10.62 -13.96 21.28
CA GLY A 249 -9.61 -14.88 21.79
C GLY A 249 -8.50 -15.18 20.77
N PHE A 250 -7.31 -15.50 21.28
CA PHE A 250 -6.09 -15.69 20.46
C PHE A 250 -6.24 -16.77 19.38
N VAL A 251 -6.79 -17.93 19.75
CA VAL A 251 -6.96 -19.07 18.83
C VAL A 251 -7.91 -18.72 17.70
N ALA A 252 -9.03 -18.05 17.99
CA ALA A 252 -9.98 -17.65 16.95
C ALA A 252 -9.40 -16.58 16.03
N THR A 253 -8.60 -15.66 16.57
CA THR A 253 -7.96 -14.60 15.79
C THR A 253 -6.95 -15.15 14.78
N LEU A 254 -6.09 -16.08 15.20
CA LEU A 254 -5.05 -16.63 14.33
C LEU A 254 -5.56 -17.75 13.40
N PHE A 255 -6.36 -18.68 13.91
CA PHE A 255 -6.70 -19.91 13.19
C PHE A 255 -8.10 -19.90 12.58
N ASN A 256 -9.03 -19.11 13.13
CA ASN A 256 -10.41 -19.02 12.62
C ASN A 256 -10.64 -17.79 11.73
N THR A 257 -9.60 -17.28 11.08
CA THR A 257 -9.65 -16.24 10.03
C THR A 257 -10.28 -14.89 10.45
N LYS A 258 -10.35 -14.61 11.76
CA LYS A 258 -10.91 -13.32 12.24
C LYS A 258 -9.96 -12.15 12.01
N PHE A 259 -8.67 -12.41 11.84
CA PHE A 259 -7.69 -11.40 11.46
C PHE A 259 -6.74 -11.95 10.40
N ASP A 260 -6.36 -11.11 9.44
CA ASP A 260 -5.40 -11.46 8.41
C ASP A 260 -4.00 -10.99 8.83
N ILE A 261 -3.15 -11.93 9.23
CA ILE A 261 -1.80 -11.65 9.75
C ILE A 261 -0.89 -11.05 8.68
N SER A 262 -1.21 -11.23 7.39
CA SER A 262 -0.38 -10.70 6.30
C SER A 262 -0.32 -9.18 6.28
N TYR A 263 -1.25 -8.47 6.92
CA TYR A 263 -1.19 -7.02 7.03
C TYR A 263 0.07 -6.52 7.75
N PHE A 264 0.73 -7.33 8.59
CA PHE A 264 2.01 -6.95 9.21
C PHE A 264 3.11 -6.69 8.17
N LEU A 265 2.99 -7.25 6.97
CA LEU A 265 3.92 -7.03 5.85
C LEU A 265 3.94 -5.59 5.36
N LEU A 266 2.93 -4.79 5.71
CA LEU A 266 2.92 -3.37 5.37
C LEU A 266 4.10 -2.61 5.98
N SER A 267 4.61 -3.06 7.13
CA SER A 267 5.76 -2.45 7.80
C SER A 267 7.12 -2.89 7.24
N LEU A 268 7.16 -4.05 6.58
CA LEU A 268 8.40 -4.75 6.27
C LEU A 268 9.32 -3.98 5.31
N PRO A 269 8.86 -3.38 4.20
CA PRO A 269 9.74 -2.62 3.31
C PRO A 269 10.41 -1.43 4.00
N PHE A 270 9.67 -0.71 4.84
CA PHE A 270 10.21 0.42 5.60
C PHE A 270 11.21 -0.04 6.66
N LEU A 271 10.92 -1.14 7.36
CA LEU A 271 11.81 -1.72 8.36
C LEU A 271 13.15 -2.13 7.74
N LEU A 272 13.10 -2.95 6.69
CA LEU A 272 14.29 -3.45 6.03
C LEU A 272 15.12 -2.33 5.43
N TYR A 273 14.46 -1.34 4.81
CA TYR A 273 15.16 -0.15 4.32
C TYR A 273 15.77 0.67 5.45
N SER A 274 15.20 0.68 6.66
CA SER A 274 15.72 1.47 7.78
C SER A 274 16.93 0.86 8.51
N ILE A 275 17.10 -0.47 8.42
CA ILE A 275 18.16 -1.21 9.11
C ILE A 275 19.46 -1.26 8.27
N ASP A 276 19.34 -1.18 6.94
CA ASP A 276 20.45 -0.84 6.02
C ASP A 276 20.78 0.67 6.07
#